data_AF-A0A9W6CJT6-F1
#
_entry.id   AF-A0A9W6CJT6-F1
#
_cell.length_a   1.000
_cell.length_b   1.000
_cell.length_c   1.000
_cell.angle_alpha   90.00
_cell.angle_beta   90.00
_cell.angle_gamma   90.00
#
_symmetry.space_group_name_H-M   'P 1'
#
loop_
_entity.id
_entity.type
_entity.pdbx_description
1 polymer ?
#
loop_
_entity_poly.entity_id
_entity_poly.type
_entity_poly.pdbx_seq_one_letter_code
_entity_poly.pdbx_strand_id
1 'polypeptide(L)' 'MSPAPAPTAAAPLPAAGQDLAPRGADLVVRALEAHGVKRIFSLSGNHIMPIYDALLETDIALVHVRQEAAAVHMADAHAR' A
#
# COMPACT_ATOMS: atom_id res chain seq x y z
N MET A 1 3.91 17.36 36.35
CA MET A 1 3.30 16.74 35.15
C MET A 1 3.85 17.46 33.94
N SER A 2 4.78 16.85 33.19
CA SER A 2 5.29 17.45 31.95
C SER A 2 4.20 17.43 30.87
N PRO A 3 4.06 18.49 30.04
CA PRO A 3 3.12 18.47 28.93
C PRO A 3 3.55 17.45 27.87
N ALA A 4 2.57 16.79 27.25
CA ALA A 4 2.78 15.87 26.15
C ALA A 4 3.43 16.59 24.94
N PRO A 5 4.32 15.94 24.18
CA PRO A 5 4.91 16.53 22.99
C PRO A 5 3.83 16.79 21.93
N ALA A 6 3.90 17.94 21.27
CA ALA A 6 3.00 18.31 20.17
C ALA A 6 3.10 17.26 19.02
N PRO A 7 1.99 16.99 18.30
CA PRO A 7 2.04 16.09 17.15
C PRO A 7 3.03 16.64 16.12
N THR A 8 4.05 15.84 15.78
CA THR A 8 4.97 16.18 14.70
C THR A 8 4.15 16.30 13.42
N ALA A 9 4.20 17.46 12.77
CA ALA A 9 3.48 17.68 11.53
C ALA A 9 3.96 16.66 10.50
N ALA A 10 3.02 15.92 9.89
CA ALA A 10 3.33 15.04 8.77
C ALA A 10 4.02 15.86 7.67
N ALA A 11 5.11 15.34 7.13
CA ALA A 11 5.83 15.98 6.04
C ALA A 11 4.85 16.26 4.87
N PRO A 12 4.98 17.40 4.16
CA PRO A 12 4.06 17.76 3.11
C PRO A 12 4.04 16.67 2.02
N LEU A 13 2.85 16.32 1.53
CA LEU A 13 2.70 15.52 0.32
C LEU A 13 3.48 16.22 -0.81
N PRO A 14 4.36 15.52 -1.54
CA PRO A 14 5.16 16.13 -2.59
C PRO A 14 4.24 16.76 -3.64
N ALA A 15 4.49 18.04 -3.96
CA ALA A 15 3.73 18.77 -4.96
C ALA A 15 3.88 18.12 -6.35
N ALA A 16 2.76 18.00 -7.06
CA ALA A 16 2.72 17.48 -8.43
C ALA A 16 3.60 18.35 -9.35
N GLY A 17 4.58 17.72 -10.02
CA GLY A 17 5.39 18.38 -11.06
C GLY A 17 6.90 18.34 -10.91
N GLN A 18 7.47 17.45 -10.09
CA GLN A 18 8.88 17.08 -10.21
C GLN A 18 8.94 15.74 -10.95
N ASP A 19 9.82 15.58 -11.94
CA ASP A 19 10.21 14.27 -12.50
C ASP A 19 10.96 13.47 -11.43
N LEU A 20 10.25 13.15 -10.34
CA LEU A 20 10.69 12.28 -9.27
C LEU A 20 10.74 10.88 -9.85
N ALA A 21 11.91 10.27 -9.82
CA ALA A 21 12.04 8.84 -10.07
C ALA A 21 10.93 8.09 -9.30
N PRO A 22 10.27 7.11 -9.93
CA PRO A 22 9.13 6.43 -9.32
C PRO A 22 9.52 5.84 -7.97
N ARG A 23 8.63 5.93 -6.98
CA ARG A 23 8.88 5.34 -5.66
C ARG A 23 8.95 3.82 -5.83
N GLY A 24 9.63 3.13 -4.91
CA GLY A 24 9.67 1.67 -4.92
C GLY A 24 8.27 1.02 -4.92
N ALA A 25 7.31 1.63 -4.22
CA ALA A 25 5.92 1.19 -4.20
C ALA A 25 5.24 1.30 -5.58
N ASP A 26 5.49 2.39 -6.31
CA ASP A 26 4.94 2.59 -7.66
C ASP A 26 5.47 1.52 -8.61
N LEU A 27 6.76 1.14 -8.48
CA LEU A 27 7.36 0.06 -9.27
C LEU A 27 6.74 -1.31 -8.94
N VAL A 28 6.46 -1.58 -7.66
CA VAL A 28 5.78 -2.83 -7.24
C VAL A 28 4.38 -2.91 -7.84
N VAL A 29 3.58 -1.85 -7.73
CA VAL A 29 2.21 -1.85 -8.25
C VAL A 29 2.19 -1.98 -9.77
N ARG A 30 3.05 -1.24 -10.48
CA ARG A 30 3.19 -1.39 -11.95
C ARG A 30 3.56 -2.81 -12.36
N ALA A 31 4.43 -3.48 -11.61
CA ALA A 31 4.77 -4.86 -11.88
C ALA A 31 3.57 -5.80 -11.67
N LEU A 32 2.75 -5.58 -10.65
CA LEU A 32 1.52 -6.35 -10.40
C LEU A 32 0.49 -6.14 -11.53
N GLU A 33 0.29 -4.90 -11.97
CA GLU A 33 -0.59 -4.59 -13.11
C GLU A 33 -0.12 -5.25 -14.41
N ALA A 34 1.19 -5.20 -14.69
CA ALA A 34 1.78 -5.81 -15.87
C ALA A 34 1.59 -7.35 -15.90
N HIS A 35 1.49 -7.98 -14.73
CA HIS A 35 1.18 -9.41 -14.59
C HIS A 35 -0.33 -9.70 -14.51
N GLY A 36 -1.18 -8.67 -14.70
CA GLY A 36 -2.63 -8.81 -14.71
C GLY A 36 -3.25 -9.10 -13.35
N VAL A 37 -2.55 -8.83 -12.25
CA VAL A 37 -3.09 -9.00 -10.89
C VAL A 37 -4.31 -8.11 -10.72
N LYS A 38 -5.41 -8.67 -10.17
CA LYS A 38 -6.67 -7.94 -9.95
C LYS A 38 -7.05 -7.79 -8.48
N ARG A 39 -6.37 -8.49 -7.57
CA ARG A 39 -6.71 -8.52 -6.16
C ARG A 39 -5.49 -8.74 -5.29
N ILE A 40 -5.42 -7.99 -4.18
CA ILE A 40 -4.39 -8.13 -3.15
C ILE A 40 -5.09 -8.33 -1.81
N PHE A 41 -4.67 -9.35 -1.05
CA PHE A 41 -5.12 -9.58 0.32
C PHE A 41 -4.04 -9.08 1.27
N SER A 42 -4.36 -8.16 2.18
CA SER A 42 -3.34 -7.50 2.99
C SER A 42 -3.83 -7.07 4.37
N LEU A 43 -2.93 -7.12 5.35
CA LEU A 43 -3.13 -6.55 6.68
C LEU A 43 -2.52 -5.15 6.70
N SER A 44 -3.31 -4.15 7.09
CA SER A 44 -2.84 -2.77 7.18
C SER A 44 -1.76 -2.62 8.26
N GLY A 45 -0.68 -1.92 7.93
CA GLY A 45 0.40 -1.55 8.84
C GLY A 45 1.18 -0.36 8.30
N ASN A 46 1.85 0.39 9.16
CA ASN A 46 2.50 1.66 8.77
C ASN A 46 3.50 1.49 7.61
N HIS A 47 4.15 0.32 7.50
CA HIS A 47 5.18 0.07 6.50
C HIS A 47 4.62 -0.28 5.11
N ILE A 48 3.38 -0.79 5.02
CA ILE A 48 2.76 -1.16 3.74
C ILE A 48 2.01 0.02 3.09
N MET A 49 1.87 1.14 3.81
CA MET A 49 1.05 2.27 3.36
C MET A 49 1.45 2.85 2.00
N PRO A 50 2.76 3.00 1.68
CA PRO A 50 3.14 3.49 0.37
C PRO A 50 2.64 2.61 -0.80
N ILE A 51 2.48 1.30 -0.59
CA ILE A 51 1.91 0.39 -1.59
C ILE A 51 0.40 0.60 -1.71
N TYR A 52 -0.31 0.81 -0.60
CA TYR A 52 -1.74 1.12 -0.68
C TYR A 52 -1.99 2.46 -1.38
N ASP A 53 -1.17 3.48 -1.10
CA ASP A 53 -1.24 4.76 -1.79
C ASP A 53 -1.02 4.59 -3.30
N ALA A 54 -0.05 3.76 -3.70
CA ALA A 54 0.19 3.47 -5.12
C ALA A 54 -0.96 2.67 -5.78
N LEU A 55 -1.68 1.83 -5.01
CA LEU A 55 -2.82 1.08 -5.52
C LEU A 55 -4.06 1.94 -5.79
N LEU A 56 -4.16 3.13 -5.18
CA LEU A 56 -5.30 4.06 -5.38
C LEU A 56 -5.48 4.48 -6.85
N GLU A 57 -4.39 4.48 -7.63
CA GLU A 57 -4.38 4.85 -9.04
C GLU A 57 -4.60 3.64 -9.97
N THR A 58 -5.05 2.49 -9.44
CA THR A 58 -5.21 1.23 -10.18
C THR A 58 -6.57 0.58 -9.97
N ASP A 59 -6.93 -0.35 -10.84
CA ASP A 59 -8.12 -1.21 -10.68
C ASP A 59 -7.87 -2.45 -9.81
N ILE A 60 -6.73 -2.54 -9.12
CA ILE A 60 -6.40 -3.69 -8.27
C ILE A 60 -7.19 -3.59 -6.96
N ALA A 61 -8.06 -4.57 -6.70
CA ALA A 61 -8.86 -4.58 -5.48
C ALA A 61 -8.02 -4.93 -4.25
N LEU A 62 -7.99 -4.04 -3.26
CA LEU A 62 -7.39 -4.30 -1.95
C LEU A 62 -8.42 -4.91 -0.99
N VAL A 63 -8.18 -6.14 -0.53
CA VAL A 63 -8.99 -6.82 0.47
C VAL A 63 -8.25 -6.81 1.80
N HIS A 64 -8.81 -6.10 2.78
CA HIS A 64 -8.24 -6.08 4.12
C HIS A 64 -8.54 -7.35 4.90
N VAL A 65 -7.51 -7.86 5.57
CA VAL A 65 -7.63 -8.98 6.51
C VAL A 65 -7.34 -8.53 7.94
N ARG A 66 -7.65 -9.40 8.91
CA ARG A 66 -7.30 -9.20 10.33
C ARG A 66 -6.04 -9.92 10.77
N GLN A 67 -5.62 -10.93 10.01
CA GLN A 67 -4.49 -11.79 10.33
C GLN A 67 -3.71 -12.09 9.05
N GLU A 68 -2.38 -12.07 9.15
CA GLU A 68 -1.50 -12.33 8.00
C GLU A 68 -1.69 -13.75 7.45
N ALA A 69 -1.87 -14.75 8.33
CA ALA A 69 -2.17 -16.12 7.91
C ALA A 69 -3.46 -16.21 7.07
N ALA A 70 -4.48 -15.43 7.42
CA ALA A 70 -5.72 -15.38 6.64
C ALA A 70 -5.49 -14.78 5.24
N ALA A 71 -4.65 -13.75 5.10
CA ALA A 71 -4.30 -13.22 3.77
C ALA A 71 -3.67 -14.28 2.88
N VAL A 72 -2.73 -15.07 3.41
CA VAL A 72 -2.05 -16.13 2.65
C VAL A 72 -3.04 -17.22 2.21
N HIS A 73 -3.89 -17.70 3.11
CA HIS A 73 -4.89 -18.71 2.77
C HIS A 73 -5.93 -18.21 1.77
N MET A 74 -6.37 -16.95 1.89
CA MET A 74 -7.27 -16.32 0.93
C MET A 74 -6.63 -16.17 -0.45
N ALA A 75 -5.35 -15.79 -0.50
CA ALA A 75 -4.59 -15.67 -1.75
C ALA A 75 -4.43 -17.03 -2.44
N ASP A 76 -4.05 -18.09 -1.70
CA ASP A 76 -3.94 -19.45 -2.24
C ASP A 76 -5.29 -19.94 -2.77
N ALA A 77 -6.37 -19.76 -2.00
CA ALA A 77 -7.71 -20.15 -2.43
C ALA A 77 -8.19 -19.36 -3.66
N HIS A 78 -7.80 -18.10 -3.81
CA HIS A 78 -8.16 -17.26 -4.96
C HIS A 78 -7.40 -17.61 -6.24
N ALA A 79 -6.19 -18.17 -6.11
CA ALA A 79 -5.33 -18.52 -7.25
C ALA A 79 -5.61 -19.92 -7.84
N ARG A 80 -6.38 -20.76 -7.13
CA ARG A 80 -6.81 -22.09 -7.60
C ARG A 80 -7.98 -21.99 -8.56
#